data_AF-B8ABR3-F1
#
_entry.id   AF-B8ABR3-F1
#
_cell.length_a   1.000
_cell.length_b   1.000
_cell.length_c   1.000
_cell.angle_alpha   90.00
_cell.angle_beta   90.00
_cell.angle_gamma   90.00
#
_symmetry.space_group_name_H-M   'P 1'
#
loop_
_entity.id
_entity.type
_entity.pdbx_description
1 polymer ?
#
loop_
_entity_poly.entity_id
_entity_poly.type
_entity_poly.pdbx_seq_one_letter_code
_entity_poly.pdbx_strand_id
1 'polypeptide(L)'
;MAAAGEEASGGGDKYRSFMYGEGEKDTVWRLGSPPNYDVVNKLFEEERTKEWPEGSLEEKVQRLLKTWEMELVHKVRPEDQKSVHSQKFCSSTNAINHIRSL
;
A
#
# COMPACT_ATOMS: atom_id res chain seq x y z
N MET A 1 -17.61 15.17 -16.18
CA MET A 1 -16.82 14.37 -17.13
C MET A 1 -16.05 13.35 -16.32
N ALA A 2 -16.44 12.08 -16.41
CA ALA A 2 -15.72 10.98 -15.78
C ALA A 2 -14.46 10.72 -16.61
N ALA A 3 -13.28 10.88 -16.01
CA ALA A 3 -12.05 10.39 -16.60
C ALA A 3 -12.10 8.87 -16.53
N ALA A 4 -12.18 8.25 -17.71
CA ALA A 4 -12.06 6.80 -17.86
C ALA A 4 -10.69 6.38 -17.31
N GLY A 5 -10.72 5.49 -16.31
CA GLY A 5 -9.52 4.84 -15.82
C GLY A 5 -8.94 3.98 -16.92
N GLU A 6 -7.77 4.36 -17.40
CA GLU A 6 -6.95 3.55 -18.29
C GLU A 6 -6.58 2.27 -17.53
N GLU A 7 -6.95 1.11 -18.06
CA GLU A 7 -6.71 -0.18 -17.44
C GLU A 7 -5.21 -0.39 -17.22
N ALA A 8 -4.82 -0.49 -15.96
CA ALA A 8 -3.48 -0.91 -15.55
C ALA A 8 -3.17 -2.26 -16.19
N SER A 9 -2.05 -2.33 -16.91
CA SER A 9 -1.64 -3.50 -17.67
C SER A 9 -1.45 -4.72 -16.77
N GLY A 10 -2.43 -5.63 -16.76
CA GLY A 10 -2.31 -7.11 -16.71
C GLY A 10 -1.44 -7.84 -15.68
N GLY A 11 -0.69 -7.16 -14.81
CA GLY A 11 0.16 -7.76 -13.79
C GLY A 11 0.18 -6.83 -12.59
N GLY A 12 -0.25 -7.33 -11.43
CA GLY A 12 -0.41 -6.53 -10.21
C GLY A 12 0.86 -5.74 -9.81
N ASP A 13 0.69 -4.83 -8.86
CA ASP A 13 1.76 -3.94 -8.40
C ASP A 13 2.96 -4.74 -7.87
N LYS A 14 4.12 -4.61 -8.54
CA LYS A 14 5.37 -5.31 -8.23
C LYS A 14 5.88 -5.04 -6.81
N TYR A 15 5.58 -3.87 -6.26
CA TYR A 15 6.09 -3.42 -4.98
C TYR A 15 5.14 -3.70 -3.81
N ARG A 16 3.85 -3.91 -4.09
CA ARG A 16 2.76 -4.00 -3.11
C ARG A 16 1.92 -5.24 -3.37
N SER A 17 2.41 -6.37 -2.87
CA SER A 17 1.73 -7.66 -3.04
C SER A 17 0.38 -7.76 -2.33
N PHE A 18 0.13 -6.96 -1.29
CA PHE A 18 -1.12 -6.98 -0.50
C PHE A 18 -2.17 -5.98 -1.00
N MET A 19 -2.10 -5.62 -2.28
CA MET A 19 -3.04 -4.72 -2.94
C MET A 19 -4.11 -5.47 -3.75
N TYR A 20 -3.77 -6.68 -4.20
CA TYR A 20 -4.65 -7.54 -4.99
C TYR A 20 -4.62 -8.96 -4.42
N GLY A 21 -5.78 -9.60 -4.34
CA GLY A 21 -5.90 -10.92 -3.77
C GLY A 21 -7.30 -11.20 -3.26
N GLU A 22 -7.52 -12.42 -2.77
CA GLU A 22 -8.82 -12.81 -2.23
C GLU A 22 -9.13 -12.09 -0.92
N GLY A 23 -8.14 -11.88 -0.06
CA GLY A 23 -8.30 -11.13 1.19
C GLY A 23 -8.52 -9.62 1.00
N GLU A 24 -8.26 -9.11 -0.20
CA GLU A 24 -8.41 -7.70 -0.55
C GLU A 24 -9.82 -7.39 -1.10
N LYS A 25 -10.61 -8.41 -1.43
CA LYS A 25 -12.00 -8.25 -1.92
C LYS A 25 -12.90 -7.64 -0.85
N ASP A 26 -12.68 -8.00 0.41
CA ASP A 26 -13.45 -7.52 1.55
C ASP A 26 -12.83 -6.28 2.23
N THR A 27 -11.70 -5.78 1.70
CA THR A 27 -10.99 -4.63 2.28
C THR A 27 -11.80 -3.36 2.12
N VAL A 28 -11.91 -2.59 3.22
CA VAL A 28 -12.57 -1.28 3.19
C VAL A 28 -11.53 -0.20 2.89
N TRP A 29 -11.55 0.27 1.65
CA TRP A 29 -10.70 1.35 1.16
C TRP A 29 -11.27 2.72 1.50
N ARG A 30 -10.41 3.66 1.90
CA ARG A 30 -10.79 5.04 2.27
C ARG A 30 -11.53 5.78 1.15
N LEU A 31 -11.17 5.50 -0.11
CA LEU A 31 -11.77 6.10 -1.30
C LEU A 31 -12.63 5.10 -2.09
N GLY A 32 -13.07 4.00 -1.45
CA GLY A 32 -13.95 2.99 -2.06
C GLY A 32 -13.29 2.06 -3.08
N SER A 33 -12.02 2.27 -3.42
CA SER A 33 -11.23 1.41 -4.32
C SER A 33 -9.75 1.41 -3.95
N PRO A 34 -8.98 0.38 -4.37
CA PRO A 34 -7.53 0.38 -4.21
C PRO A 34 -6.88 1.59 -4.92
N PRO A 35 -5.87 2.23 -4.32
CA PRO A 35 -5.13 3.32 -4.98
C PRO A 35 -4.39 2.84 -6.22
N ASN A 36 -4.24 3.71 -7.22
CA ASN A 36 -3.41 3.47 -8.41
C ASN A 36 -2.00 4.02 -8.18
N TYR A 37 -0.97 3.20 -8.41
CA TYR A 37 0.44 3.54 -8.27
C TYR A 37 1.23 3.56 -9.59
N ASP A 38 0.59 3.42 -10.75
CA ASP A 38 1.25 3.25 -12.05
C ASP A 38 2.21 4.40 -12.37
N VAL A 39 1.74 5.65 -12.21
CA VAL A 39 2.53 6.86 -12.48
C VAL A 39 3.75 6.95 -11.57
N VAL A 40 3.57 6.72 -10.26
CA VAL A 40 4.68 6.83 -9.31
C VAL A 40 5.64 5.65 -9.38
N ASN A 41 5.17 4.47 -9.77
CA ASN A 41 6.02 3.32 -10.04
C ASN A 41 6.87 3.57 -11.28
N LYS A 42 6.29 4.12 -12.35
CA LYS A 42 7.04 4.53 -13.55
C LYS A 42 8.13 5.55 -13.20
N LEU A 43 7.77 6.63 -12.49
CA LEU A 43 8.74 7.65 -12.08
C LEU A 43 9.84 7.07 -11.19
N PHE A 44 9.49 6.18 -10.25
CA PHE A 44 10.46 5.50 -9.41
C PHE A 44 11.45 4.65 -10.21
N GLU A 45 11.00 3.96 -11.26
CA GLU A 45 11.88 3.16 -12.12
C GLU A 45 12.76 4.01 -13.03
N GLU A 46 12.28 5.17 -13.48
CA GLU A 46 13.05 6.14 -14.26
C GLU A 46 14.12 6.85 -13.42
N GLU A 47 13.80 7.20 -12.17
CA GLU A 47 14.68 8.01 -11.31
C GLU A 47 15.55 7.19 -10.36
N ARG A 48 15.31 5.87 -10.19
CA ARG A 48 16.13 5.07 -9.28
C ARG A 48 17.58 5.02 -9.74
N THR A 49 18.49 5.28 -8.81
CA THR A 49 19.94 5.18 -9.05
C THR A 49 20.52 3.84 -8.61
N LYS A 50 19.73 3.02 -7.91
CA LYS A 50 20.17 1.75 -7.35
C LYS A 50 19.12 0.67 -7.56
N GLU A 51 19.58 -0.48 -8.07
CA GLU A 51 18.76 -1.68 -8.20
C GLU A 51 19.14 -2.67 -7.11
N TRP A 52 18.13 -3.18 -6.41
CA TRP A 52 18.31 -4.21 -5.39
C TRP A 52 18.18 -5.59 -6.03
N PRO A 53 19.11 -6.52 -5.74
CA PRO A 53 18.96 -7.90 -6.19
C PRO A 53 17.67 -8.52 -5.66
N GLU A 54 17.04 -9.39 -6.46
CA GLU A 54 15.84 -10.10 -6.02
C GLU A 54 16.13 -10.94 -4.77
N GLY A 55 15.26 -10.85 -3.76
CA GLY A 55 15.41 -11.56 -2.50
C GLY A 55 16.43 -10.94 -1.53
N SER A 56 17.09 -9.84 -1.91
CA SER A 56 17.97 -9.09 -1.01
C SER A 56 17.18 -8.49 0.18
N LEU A 57 17.90 -8.15 1.25
CA LEU A 57 17.27 -7.52 2.41
C LEU A 57 16.66 -6.16 2.02
N GLU A 58 17.36 -5.40 1.19
CA GLU A 58 16.93 -4.08 0.72
C GLU A 58 15.67 -4.16 -0.14
N GLU A 59 15.57 -5.15 -1.03
CA GLU A 59 14.35 -5.41 -1.81
C GLU A 59 13.16 -5.71 -0.90
N LYS A 60 13.36 -6.57 0.11
CA LYS A 60 12.33 -6.92 1.10
C LYS A 60 11.90 -5.72 1.93
N VAL A 61 12.86 -4.92 2.42
CA VAL A 61 12.58 -3.72 3.22
C VAL A 61 11.81 -2.69 2.38
N GLN A 62 12.21 -2.47 1.13
CA GLN A 62 11.50 -1.57 0.23
C GLN A 62 10.04 -1.99 0.03
N ARG A 63 9.78 -3.27 -0.24
CA ARG A 63 8.42 -3.80 -0.43
C ARG A 63 7.58 -3.71 0.84
N LEU A 64 8.19 -4.02 1.99
CA LEU A 64 7.53 -3.90 3.29
C LEU A 64 7.09 -2.46 3.55
N LEU A 65 7.97 -1.48 3.35
CA LEU A 65 7.66 -0.07 3.58
C LEU A 65 6.60 0.46 2.61
N LYS A 66 6.72 0.17 1.31
CA LYS A 66 5.72 0.59 0.31
C LYS A 66 4.35 -0.01 0.58
N THR A 67 4.30 -1.25 1.07
CA THR A 67 3.06 -1.88 1.53
C THR A 67 2.52 -1.20 2.79
N TRP A 68 3.36 -1.05 3.82
CA TRP A 68 2.94 -0.51 5.10
C TRP A 68 2.36 0.90 4.98
N GLU A 69 3.01 1.76 4.19
CA GLU A 69 2.52 3.12 3.92
C GLU A 69 1.17 3.11 3.18
N MET A 70 1.05 2.29 2.13
CA MET A 70 -0.22 2.09 1.43
C MET A 70 -1.34 1.68 2.39
N GLU A 71 -1.10 0.66 3.22
CA GLU A 71 -2.09 0.13 4.16
C GLU A 71 -2.50 1.15 5.21
N LEU A 72 -1.52 1.85 5.81
CA LEU A 72 -1.76 2.83 6.86
C LEU A 72 -2.59 4.02 6.37
N VAL A 73 -2.34 4.47 5.14
CA VAL A 73 -2.99 5.64 4.56
C VAL A 73 -4.37 5.28 3.97
N HIS A 74 -4.47 4.16 3.24
CA HIS A 74 -5.63 3.86 2.40
C HIS A 74 -6.61 2.85 3.00
N LYS A 75 -6.18 1.93 3.87
CA LYS A 75 -7.11 0.98 4.52
C LYS A 75 -7.74 1.65 5.74
N VAL A 76 -9.07 1.56 5.85
CA VAL A 76 -9.81 2.19 6.95
C VAL A 76 -9.74 1.35 8.22
N ARG A 77 -9.87 0.04 8.06
CA ARG A 77 -9.92 -0.92 9.17
C ARG A 77 -8.52 -1.44 9.50
N PRO A 78 -8.08 -1.39 10.76
CA PRO A 78 -6.82 -2.00 11.18
C PRO A 78 -6.74 -3.50 10.88
N GLU A 79 -7.88 -4.19 10.85
CA GLU A 79 -7.96 -5.64 10.57
C GLU A 79 -7.60 -5.99 9.12
N ASP A 80 -7.74 -5.03 8.21
CA ASP A 80 -7.37 -5.21 6.79
C ASP A 80 -5.85 -5.05 6.58
N GLN A 81 -5.12 -4.52 7.57
CA GLN A 81 -3.67 -4.30 7.49
C GLN A 81 -2.92 -5.62 7.75
N LYS A 82 -2.04 -6.02 6.82
CA LYS A 82 -1.26 -7.26 6.89
C LYS A 82 0.20 -7.01 7.28
N SER A 83 0.68 -5.78 7.11
CA SER A 83 2.07 -5.37 7.43
C SER A 83 2.33 -5.18 8.92
N VAL A 84 1.30 -5.00 9.73
CA VAL A 84 1.40 -4.76 11.18
C VAL A 84 0.37 -5.57 11.94
N HIS A 85 0.65 -5.81 13.23
CA HIS A 85 -0.30 -6.49 14.09
C HIS A 85 -1.37 -5.51 14.59
N SER A 86 -2.57 -5.63 14.04
CA SER A 86 -3.73 -4.76 14.30
C SER A 86 -4.07 -4.53 15.78
N GLN A 87 -3.78 -5.48 16.67
CA GLN A 87 -4.09 -5.37 18.10
C GLN A 87 -3.01 -4.66 18.92
N LYS A 88 -1.75 -4.65 18.44
CA LYS A 88 -0.60 -4.13 19.20
C LYS A 88 0.01 -2.88 18.57
N PHE A 89 -0.33 -2.60 17.32
CA PHE A 89 0.18 -1.44 16.61
C PHE A 89 -0.67 -0.20 16.90
N CYS A 90 -0.01 0.92 17.19
CA CYS A 90 -0.63 2.22 17.36
C CYS A 90 0.22 3.27 16.64
N SER A 91 -0.42 4.17 15.89
CA SER A 91 0.22 5.30 15.22
C SER A 91 -0.40 6.61 15.68
N SER A 92 0.43 7.63 15.90
CA SER A 92 0.01 8.98 16.26
C SER A 92 0.73 10.00 15.37
N THR A 93 0.03 11.05 14.95
CA THR A 93 0.62 12.18 14.20
C THR A 93 0.33 13.46 14.98
N ASN A 94 1.37 14.25 15.27
CA ASN A 94 1.25 15.49 16.05
C ASN A 94 0.56 15.30 17.42
N ALA A 95 0.89 14.21 18.12
CA ALA A 95 0.26 13.81 19.40
C ALA A 95 -1.27 13.55 19.33
N ILE A 96 -1.87 13.58 18.14
CA ILE A 96 -3.20 13.04 17.91
C ILE A 96 -3.00 11.54 17.74
N ASN A 97 -3.28 10.80 18.81
CA ASN A 97 -3.44 9.37 18.70
C ASN A 97 -4.65 9.12 17.81
N HIS A 98 -4.49 8.30 16.76
CA HIS A 98 -5.65 7.76 16.03
C HIS A 98 -6.34 6.73 16.94
N ILE A 99 -7.02 7.22 17.98
CA ILE A 99 -7.79 6.41 18.92
C ILE A 99 -9.15 6.17 18.29
N ARG A 100 -9.50 4.88 18.23
CA ARG A 100 -10.80 4.30 17.89
C ARG A 100 -11.95 5.22 18.32
N SER A 101 -12.71 5.77 17.37
CA SER A 101 -14.13 6.01 17.63
C SER A 101 -14.82 4.67 17.42
N LEU A 102 -15.47 4.21 18.48
CA LEU A 102 -16.56 3.24 18.39
C LEU A 102 -17.73 3.85 17.59
#